data_AF-A0A838IPQ2-F1
#
_entry.id   AF-A0A838IPQ2-F1
#
_cell.length_a   1.000
_cell.length_b   1.000
_cell.length_c   1.000
_cell.angle_alpha   90.00
_cell.angle_beta   90.00
_cell.angle_gamma   90.00
#
_symmetry.space_group_name_H-M   'P 1'
#
loop_
_entity.id
_entity.type
_entity.pdbx_description
1 polymer ?
#
loop_
_entity_poly.entity_id
_entity_poly.type
_entity_poly.pdbx_seq_one_letter_code
_entity_poly.pdbx_strand_id
1 'polypeptide(L)'
;MFSTSYGGGAVRLAAASLWLLVLAMACATAAPLEPDEALVGVRQVVASEAARAFDDVALRFRVSSFASHFWVIDQLSRWDGRLAGPHYQRYFDTRFGLGEQDLAVLAAYAEVRRAHSGAMFVDAPDSARPIDLLAPPLSYEHFALSFLQAGDVEQAVATLELRGRDAASVRTVFGHFKERIDVLLLQADHLDSARDKLEALGVRGELRGYLARMASFFEVGDRLGAELVVEIVWAPDGYAQATQFGPHMVIPLPVTSALEEADLAGWLGVVVHELGHFFLSCMGSEQRWQASQRILNEVGVVNARRANVVDEALATALGNIVFMGRAFPEYVNAHVFYSYDPDYEYPYAIDSLARALAPHIEERINAWGSFDAGFVERVIAVHREVFLPMPRHHTRIALVYADDAQHASHFAGLFPGISQWHQVGNEAAFAADSTRRATLTRWVLTTASGVLADPERTQILAIPLLDRLARRVLAGRETACLQAQRRSTNGPFDFVAVGRTADDVRRLLIYAHTHVGIPADGAICLGND
;
A
#
# COMPACT_ATOMS: atom_id res chain seq x y z
N MET A 1 -33.48 29.41 -54.63
CA MET A 1 -34.66 29.41 -53.73
C MET A 1 -34.50 30.55 -52.75
N PHE A 2 -35.34 31.56 -52.95
CA PHE A 2 -35.50 32.76 -52.13
C PHE A 2 -35.97 32.45 -50.70
N SER A 3 -35.65 33.38 -49.79
CA SER A 3 -36.56 33.99 -48.78
C SER A 3 -35.99 33.86 -47.36
N THR A 4 -35.32 34.87 -46.77
CA THR A 4 -35.85 36.13 -46.17
C THR A 4 -36.73 35.87 -44.94
N SER A 5 -36.70 36.59 -43.81
CA SER A 5 -35.95 37.74 -43.27
C SER A 5 -36.66 38.23 -41.98
N TYR A 6 -36.02 39.19 -41.27
CA TYR A 6 -36.55 40.11 -40.24
C TYR A 6 -36.81 39.53 -38.84
N GLY A 7 -36.47 40.21 -37.74
CA GLY A 7 -36.01 41.59 -37.47
C GLY A 7 -36.30 41.80 -35.97
N GLY A 8 -35.39 42.32 -35.14
CA GLY A 8 -35.01 43.72 -35.04
C GLY A 8 -35.53 44.30 -33.72
N GLY A 9 -34.75 45.17 -33.06
CA GLY A 9 -35.27 46.10 -32.06
C GLY A 9 -34.60 46.10 -30.69
N ALA A 10 -33.71 47.08 -30.50
CA ALA A 10 -33.16 47.51 -29.21
C ALA A 10 -34.17 48.31 -28.36
N VAL A 11 -33.86 48.52 -27.07
CA VAL A 11 -33.76 49.83 -26.36
C VAL A 11 -33.98 49.71 -24.83
N ARG A 12 -32.92 50.13 -24.11
CA ARG A 12 -32.73 50.79 -22.81
C ARG A 12 -33.89 51.06 -21.79
N LEU A 13 -33.46 50.94 -20.51
CA LEU A 13 -33.58 51.86 -19.33
C LEU A 13 -34.86 51.96 -18.48
N ALA A 14 -34.61 51.88 -17.16
CA ALA A 14 -35.25 52.59 -16.02
C ALA A 14 -36.72 52.21 -15.68
N ALA A 15 -37.25 52.36 -14.47
CA ALA A 15 -36.80 52.51 -13.09
C ALA A 15 -38.07 52.36 -12.20
N ALA A 16 -37.87 52.04 -10.92
CA ALA A 16 -38.67 52.48 -9.77
C ALA A 16 -40.16 52.04 -9.59
N SER A 17 -40.35 51.27 -8.51
CA SER A 17 -41.23 51.56 -7.35
C SER A 17 -42.76 51.47 -7.43
N LEU A 18 -43.32 50.57 -6.61
CA LEU A 18 -44.60 50.74 -5.87
C LEU A 18 -44.63 49.67 -4.73
N TRP A 19 -44.20 49.95 -3.49
CA TRP A 19 -44.95 50.49 -2.34
C TRP A 19 -46.18 49.70 -1.83
N LEU A 20 -45.98 49.12 -0.63
CA LEU A 20 -46.81 49.12 0.60
C LEU A 20 -48.02 48.19 0.82
N LEU A 21 -47.87 47.40 1.89
CA LEU A 21 -48.85 47.12 2.96
C LEU A 21 -48.02 46.89 4.26
N VAL A 22 -47.64 47.95 4.99
CA VAL A 22 -48.25 48.50 6.24
C VAL A 22 -48.41 47.44 7.35
N LEU A 23 -47.50 47.34 8.35
CA LEU A 23 -47.50 47.99 9.69
C LEU A 23 -48.79 47.72 10.48
N ALA A 24 -48.80 47.08 11.66
CA ALA A 24 -48.23 47.45 12.97
C ALA A 24 -48.51 46.26 13.95
N MET A 25 -47.95 46.06 15.15
CA MET A 25 -47.49 46.97 16.19
C MET A 25 -46.86 46.12 17.33
N ALA A 26 -45.69 46.48 17.84
CA ALA A 26 -45.33 46.41 19.27
C ALA A 26 -43.94 47.02 19.49
N CYS A 27 -43.92 48.24 20.05
CA CYS A 27 -42.74 48.97 20.49
C CYS A 27 -42.19 48.37 21.80
N ALA A 28 -40.86 48.32 21.97
CA ALA A 28 -40.13 49.26 22.83
C ALA A 28 -38.75 48.72 23.27
N THR A 29 -37.72 49.52 22.95
CA THR A 29 -36.52 49.84 23.74
C THR A 29 -35.54 48.74 24.17
N ALA A 30 -34.36 48.71 23.52
CA ALA A 30 -33.06 48.56 24.20
C ALA A 30 -31.91 49.06 23.27
N ALA A 31 -30.88 49.63 23.90
CA ALA A 31 -29.75 50.38 23.34
C ALA A 31 -28.70 49.47 22.62
N PRO A 32 -27.64 50.03 22.00
CA PRO A 32 -26.70 49.25 21.20
C PRO A 32 -25.75 48.47 22.12
N LEU A 33 -25.67 47.15 21.94
CA LEU A 33 -24.69 46.31 22.61
C LEU A 33 -23.39 46.29 21.80
N GLU A 34 -22.30 46.59 22.48
CA GLU A 34 -20.93 46.46 22.01
C GLU A 34 -20.55 45.00 21.70
N PRO A 35 -19.57 44.77 20.82
CA PRO A 35 -19.17 43.43 20.40
C PRO A 35 -18.05 42.90 21.30
N ASP A 36 -18.38 42.32 22.45
CA ASP A 36 -17.45 41.46 23.20
C ASP A 36 -18.22 40.65 24.23
N GLU A 37 -18.51 39.37 23.92
CA GLU A 37 -18.78 38.29 24.90
C GLU A 37 -19.18 36.95 24.22
N ALA A 38 -19.44 36.90 22.91
CA ALA A 38 -19.82 35.66 22.22
C ALA A 38 -18.63 34.71 21.89
N LEU A 39 -17.38 35.11 22.17
CA LEU A 39 -16.17 34.33 21.85
C LEU A 39 -15.55 33.60 23.05
N VAL A 40 -16.15 33.70 24.24
CA VAL A 40 -15.67 33.02 25.45
C VAL A 40 -16.38 31.67 25.66
N GLY A 41 -17.56 31.46 25.06
CA GLY A 41 -18.34 30.21 25.20
C GLY A 41 -17.95 29.06 24.24
N VAL A 42 -17.23 29.34 23.15
CA VAL A 42 -16.83 28.31 22.16
C VAL A 42 -15.43 27.73 22.46
N ARG A 43 -14.61 28.45 23.24
CA ARG A 43 -13.30 27.93 23.69
C ARG A 43 -13.38 26.98 24.88
N GLN A 44 -14.50 26.93 25.60
CA GLN A 44 -14.65 26.10 26.79
C GLN A 44 -15.17 24.68 26.50
N VAL A 45 -15.70 24.41 25.30
CA VAL A 45 -16.13 23.06 24.88
C VAL A 45 -14.97 22.25 24.27
N VAL A 46 -13.93 22.90 23.75
CA VAL A 46 -12.72 22.22 23.25
C VAL A 46 -11.82 21.73 24.40
N ALA A 47 -11.99 22.28 25.61
CA ALA A 47 -11.21 21.87 26.78
C ALA A 47 -11.76 20.62 27.49
N SER A 48 -12.99 20.15 27.18
CA SER A 48 -13.56 18.96 27.84
C SER A 48 -13.39 17.64 27.07
N GLU A 49 -12.91 17.67 25.81
CA GLU A 49 -12.52 16.47 25.06
C GLU A 49 -11.02 16.16 25.16
N ALA A 50 -10.24 17.03 25.80
CA ALA A 50 -8.80 16.87 26.06
C ALA A 50 -8.46 15.79 27.11
N ALA A 51 -9.39 14.90 27.48
CA ALA A 51 -9.23 13.94 28.57
C ALA A 51 -9.59 12.49 28.21
N ARG A 52 -9.44 12.10 26.95
CA ARG A 52 -9.31 10.68 26.56
C ARG A 52 -7.91 10.35 26.05
N ALA A 53 -6.89 11.07 26.52
CA ALA A 53 -5.53 10.62 26.31
C ALA A 53 -5.37 9.27 27.03
N PHE A 54 -5.09 8.21 26.28
CA PHE A 54 -4.67 6.96 26.88
C PHE A 54 -3.28 7.17 27.45
N ASP A 55 -3.11 6.87 28.74
CA ASP A 55 -1.79 6.98 29.38
C ASP A 55 -0.86 5.84 28.92
N ASP A 56 -1.44 4.68 28.57
CA ASP A 56 -0.69 3.50 28.17
C ASP A 56 -1.51 2.57 27.25
N VAL A 57 -0.82 1.91 26.32
CA VAL A 57 -1.38 0.78 25.55
C VAL A 57 -0.63 -0.48 25.98
N ALA A 58 -1.37 -1.45 26.53
CA ALA A 58 -0.79 -2.71 26.98
C ALA A 58 -0.20 -3.48 25.79
N LEU A 59 1.11 -3.67 25.82
CA LEU A 59 1.88 -4.46 24.85
C LEU A 59 2.73 -5.47 25.59
N ARG A 60 2.70 -6.73 25.12
CA ARG A 60 3.51 -7.82 25.65
C ARG A 60 4.30 -8.51 24.54
N PHE A 61 5.60 -8.70 24.78
CA PHE A 61 6.42 -9.59 23.96
C PHE A 61 6.37 -11.00 24.55
N ARG A 62 6.19 -12.01 23.71
CA ARG A 62 6.06 -13.40 24.15
C ARG A 62 6.87 -14.31 23.26
N VAL A 63 7.46 -15.34 23.87
CA VAL A 63 8.00 -16.50 23.17
C VAL A 63 7.11 -17.69 23.54
N SER A 64 6.46 -18.29 22.54
CA SER A 64 5.58 -19.43 22.73
C SER A 64 6.05 -20.60 21.87
N SER A 65 6.29 -21.73 22.50
CA SER A 65 6.64 -22.97 21.80
C SER A 65 5.53 -23.38 20.84
N PHE A 66 4.26 -23.30 21.26
CA PHE A 66 3.13 -23.67 20.40
C PHE A 66 2.94 -22.68 19.24
N ALA A 67 3.10 -21.37 19.47
CA ALA A 67 3.05 -20.38 18.40
C ALA A 67 4.16 -20.59 17.37
N SER A 68 5.37 -20.97 17.82
CA SER A 68 6.47 -21.31 16.93
C SER A 68 6.18 -22.59 16.12
N HIS A 69 5.56 -23.61 16.71
CA HIS A 69 5.11 -24.80 15.98
C HIS A 69 4.09 -24.45 14.90
N PHE A 70 3.07 -23.67 15.27
CA PHE A 70 2.07 -23.19 14.32
C PHE A 70 2.73 -22.43 13.18
N TRP A 71 3.57 -21.43 13.50
CA TRP A 71 4.22 -20.61 12.49
C TRP A 71 5.07 -21.42 11.52
N VAL A 72 5.92 -22.31 12.03
CA VAL A 72 6.76 -23.17 11.18
C VAL A 72 5.91 -24.05 10.25
N ILE A 73 4.84 -24.66 10.77
CA ILE A 73 3.93 -25.49 9.95
C ILE A 73 3.21 -24.65 8.90
N ASP A 74 2.71 -23.48 9.28
CA ASP A 74 1.99 -22.57 8.39
C ASP A 74 2.90 -22.16 7.22
N GLN A 75 4.15 -21.78 7.50
CA GLN A 75 5.16 -21.43 6.50
C GLN A 75 5.59 -22.63 5.64
N LEU A 76 5.79 -23.82 6.22
CA LEU A 76 6.15 -25.03 5.47
C LEU A 76 5.04 -25.47 4.50
N SER A 77 3.79 -25.28 4.89
CA SER A 77 2.64 -25.73 4.10
C SER A 77 2.43 -24.94 2.81
N ARG A 78 2.96 -23.71 2.76
CA ARG A 78 2.75 -22.76 1.67
C ARG A 78 1.28 -22.61 1.29
N TRP A 79 0.41 -22.57 2.29
CA TRP A 79 -1.04 -22.59 2.11
C TRP A 79 -1.56 -21.48 1.20
N ASP A 80 -0.89 -20.33 1.14
CA ASP A 80 -1.26 -19.19 0.32
C ASP A 80 -0.45 -19.02 -0.97
N GLY A 81 0.62 -19.81 -1.12
CA GLY A 81 1.59 -19.71 -2.21
C GLY A 81 2.30 -18.35 -2.34
N ARG A 82 2.10 -17.40 -1.42
CA ARG A 82 2.49 -15.99 -1.55
C ARG A 82 3.26 -15.47 -0.32
N LEU A 83 2.68 -15.51 0.88
CA LEU A 83 3.35 -15.00 2.09
C LEU A 83 4.32 -16.04 2.67
N ALA A 84 4.08 -17.32 2.38
CA ALA A 84 4.98 -18.40 2.76
C ALA A 84 6.21 -18.48 1.83
N GLY A 85 7.28 -17.80 2.22
CA GLY A 85 8.54 -17.77 1.49
C GLY A 85 9.27 -19.13 1.45
N PRO A 86 10.16 -19.37 0.47
CA PRO A 86 10.82 -20.68 0.28
C PRO A 86 11.86 -21.00 1.37
N HIS A 87 12.09 -20.11 2.34
CA HIS A 87 13.16 -20.23 3.34
C HIS A 87 12.93 -21.40 4.31
N TYR A 88 11.71 -21.54 4.85
CA TYR A 88 11.38 -22.64 5.76
C TYR A 88 11.47 -24.01 5.07
N GLN A 89 10.92 -24.13 3.86
CA GLN A 89 11.00 -25.39 3.10
C GLN A 89 12.45 -25.75 2.75
N ARG A 90 13.25 -24.80 2.25
CA ARG A 90 14.67 -25.04 1.95
C ARG A 90 15.45 -25.47 3.19
N TYR A 91 15.21 -24.81 4.33
CA TYR A 91 15.86 -25.17 5.58
C TYR A 91 15.48 -26.59 6.02
N PHE A 92 14.18 -26.90 6.06
CA PHE A 92 13.70 -28.21 6.50
C PHE A 92 14.15 -29.34 5.58
N ASP A 93 14.11 -29.12 4.26
CA ASP A 93 14.58 -30.11 3.29
C ASP A 93 16.08 -30.38 3.46
N THR A 94 16.89 -29.33 3.62
CA THR A 94 18.33 -29.46 3.83
C THR A 94 18.67 -30.15 5.16
N ARG A 95 17.93 -29.84 6.23
CA ARG A 95 18.26 -30.27 7.59
C ARG A 95 17.68 -31.64 7.94
N PHE A 96 16.45 -31.91 7.53
CA PHE A 96 15.68 -33.10 7.92
C PHE A 96 15.24 -33.96 6.74
N GLY A 97 15.31 -33.43 5.51
CA GLY A 97 14.64 -33.99 4.34
C GLY A 97 13.13 -33.72 4.38
N LEU A 98 12.55 -33.35 3.24
CA LEU A 98 11.10 -33.30 3.05
C LEU A 98 10.67 -34.37 2.05
N GLY A 99 10.28 -35.55 2.57
CA GLY A 99 9.86 -36.67 1.75
C GLY A 99 8.42 -36.52 1.21
N GLU A 100 8.00 -37.44 0.34
CA GLU A 100 6.64 -37.44 -0.24
C GLU A 100 5.54 -37.42 0.83
N GLN A 101 5.73 -38.15 1.93
CA GLN A 101 4.77 -38.16 3.04
C GLN A 101 4.68 -36.81 3.75
N ASP A 102 5.81 -36.12 3.94
CA ASP A 102 5.84 -34.78 4.54
C ASP A 102 5.04 -33.79 3.70
N LEU A 103 5.29 -33.81 2.38
CA LEU A 103 4.60 -32.96 1.42
C LEU A 103 3.10 -33.26 1.37
N ALA A 104 2.70 -34.54 1.45
CA ALA A 104 1.30 -34.93 1.49
C ALA A 104 0.58 -34.43 2.76
N VAL A 105 1.22 -34.53 3.92
CA VAL A 105 0.66 -34.04 5.19
C VAL A 105 0.55 -32.51 5.20
N LEU A 106 1.57 -31.81 4.70
CA LEU A 106 1.56 -30.35 4.55
C LEU A 106 0.48 -29.88 3.57
N ALA A 107 0.29 -30.59 2.46
CA ALA A 107 -0.75 -30.27 1.48
C ALA A 107 -2.16 -30.44 2.08
N ALA A 108 -2.40 -31.49 2.86
CA ALA A 108 -3.67 -31.69 3.55
C ALA A 108 -3.96 -30.57 4.57
N TYR A 109 -2.94 -30.14 5.34
CA TYR A 109 -3.09 -28.97 6.22
C TYR A 109 -3.37 -27.69 5.43
N ALA A 110 -2.65 -27.44 4.33
CA ALA A 110 -2.85 -26.27 3.48
C ALA A 110 -4.28 -26.19 2.91
N GLU A 111 -4.89 -27.33 2.57
CA GLU A 111 -6.31 -27.39 2.17
C GLU A 111 -7.25 -26.96 3.28
N VAL A 112 -7.05 -27.46 4.51
CA VAL A 112 -7.84 -27.07 5.68
C VAL A 112 -7.64 -25.58 5.97
N ARG A 113 -6.38 -25.12 6.03
CA ARG A 113 -6.05 -23.70 6.23
C ARG A 113 -6.80 -22.83 5.23
N ARG A 114 -6.71 -23.12 3.92
CA ARG A 114 -7.45 -22.36 2.88
C ARG A 114 -8.97 -22.38 3.08
N ALA A 115 -9.55 -23.56 3.36
CA ALA A 115 -11.00 -23.70 3.54
C ALA A 115 -11.56 -22.85 4.69
N HIS A 116 -10.76 -22.66 5.75
CA HIS A 116 -11.15 -21.93 6.96
C HIS A 116 -10.57 -20.50 7.04
N SER A 117 -9.91 -20.03 5.97
CA SER A 117 -9.31 -18.70 5.88
C SER A 117 -10.12 -17.74 5.01
N GLY A 118 -11.35 -18.08 4.63
CA GLY A 118 -12.18 -17.18 3.82
C GLY A 118 -11.62 -16.87 2.41
N ALA A 119 -12.21 -15.88 1.75
CA ALA A 119 -12.17 -15.69 0.30
C ALA A 119 -10.87 -15.09 -0.29
N MET A 120 -9.71 -15.26 0.35
CA MET A 120 -8.44 -14.77 -0.20
C MET A 120 -8.08 -15.42 -1.55
N PHE A 121 -8.70 -16.56 -1.89
CA PHE A 121 -8.48 -17.35 -3.10
C PHE A 121 -9.73 -17.60 -3.94
N VAL A 122 -10.83 -16.86 -3.72
CA VAL A 122 -11.88 -16.84 -4.73
C VAL A 122 -11.36 -15.94 -5.84
N ASP A 123 -10.78 -16.56 -6.87
CA ASP A 123 -10.29 -15.91 -8.09
C ASP A 123 -11.40 -15.05 -8.72
N ALA A 124 -11.39 -13.78 -8.36
CA ALA A 124 -11.67 -12.59 -9.17
C ALA A 124 -11.98 -11.45 -8.20
N PRO A 125 -11.38 -10.25 -8.35
CA PRO A 125 -12.11 -9.06 -7.94
C PRO A 125 -13.37 -9.06 -8.79
N ASP A 126 -14.49 -9.50 -8.20
CA ASP A 126 -15.80 -9.18 -8.74
C ASP A 126 -15.77 -7.66 -8.86
N SER A 127 -15.68 -7.14 -10.09
CA SER A 127 -15.37 -5.74 -10.43
C SER A 127 -16.43 -4.74 -9.95
N ALA A 128 -17.34 -5.20 -9.10
CA ALA A 128 -18.46 -4.49 -8.53
C ALA A 128 -18.28 -4.16 -7.04
N ARG A 129 -17.29 -4.72 -6.33
CA ARG A 129 -17.03 -4.31 -4.94
C ARG A 129 -16.19 -3.02 -4.90
N PRO A 130 -16.67 -1.94 -4.26
CA PRO A 130 -15.92 -0.71 -4.19
C PRO A 130 -14.66 -0.95 -3.34
N ILE A 131 -13.51 -0.45 -3.82
CA ILE A 131 -12.19 -0.72 -3.22
C ILE A 131 -12.07 0.05 -1.90
N ASP A 132 -11.75 -0.63 -0.81
CA ASP A 132 -11.34 0.00 0.45
C ASP A 132 -9.80 0.06 0.50
N LEU A 133 -9.22 1.24 0.31
CA LEU A 133 -7.78 1.53 0.42
C LEU A 133 -7.21 1.40 1.84
N LEU A 134 -8.07 1.42 2.85
CA LEU A 134 -7.72 1.34 4.27
C LEU A 134 -8.51 0.15 4.82
N ALA A 135 -8.30 -1.04 4.27
CA ALA A 135 -9.19 -2.19 4.42
C ALA A 135 -9.39 -2.63 5.89
N PRO A 136 -10.53 -3.27 6.23
CA PRO A 136 -10.72 -3.90 7.54
C PRO A 136 -9.77 -5.08 7.76
N PRO A 137 -9.60 -5.52 9.01
CA PRO A 137 -8.87 -6.76 9.28
C PRO A 137 -9.54 -7.92 8.53
N LEU A 138 -8.73 -8.79 7.95
CA LEU A 138 -9.16 -9.73 6.92
C LEU A 138 -9.66 -11.02 7.57
N SER A 139 -10.71 -11.61 7.00
CA SER A 139 -11.35 -12.80 7.58
C SER A 139 -10.43 -14.04 7.63
N TYR A 140 -9.34 -14.06 6.86
CA TYR A 140 -8.34 -15.12 6.90
C TYR A 140 -7.50 -15.14 8.19
N GLU A 141 -7.47 -14.03 8.92
CA GLU A 141 -6.70 -13.89 10.15
C GLU A 141 -7.28 -14.75 11.29
N HIS A 142 -8.59 -15.06 11.26
CA HIS A 142 -9.26 -15.78 12.34
C HIS A 142 -8.66 -17.16 12.63
N PHE A 143 -8.29 -17.89 11.57
CA PHE A 143 -7.64 -19.19 11.74
C PHE A 143 -6.27 -19.04 12.39
N ALA A 144 -5.39 -18.16 11.90
CA ALA A 144 -4.08 -17.93 12.53
C ALA A 144 -4.23 -17.45 13.98
N LEU A 145 -5.11 -16.48 14.22
CA LEU A 145 -5.35 -15.92 15.54
C LEU A 145 -5.76 -17.01 16.56
N SER A 146 -6.59 -17.96 16.14
CA SER A 146 -7.01 -19.07 17.00
C SER A 146 -5.85 -19.98 17.42
N PHE A 147 -4.83 -20.15 16.58
CA PHE A 147 -3.61 -20.88 16.94
C PHE A 147 -2.67 -20.05 17.81
N LEU A 148 -2.50 -18.76 17.52
CA LEU A 148 -1.65 -17.86 18.31
C LEU A 148 -2.16 -17.67 19.75
N GLN A 149 -3.48 -17.73 19.94
CA GLN A 149 -4.13 -17.60 21.25
C GLN A 149 -4.24 -18.93 22.02
N ALA A 150 -4.05 -20.06 21.35
CA ALA A 150 -4.14 -21.38 21.97
C ALA A 150 -2.85 -21.78 22.70
N GLY A 151 -2.99 -22.61 23.74
CA GLY A 151 -1.87 -23.25 24.42
C GLY A 151 -1.39 -24.53 23.72
N ASP A 152 -2.29 -25.19 22.98
CA ASP A 152 -2.01 -26.42 22.23
C ASP A 152 -2.95 -26.62 21.04
N VAL A 153 -2.69 -27.70 20.28
CA VAL A 153 -3.43 -28.04 19.06
C VAL A 153 -4.90 -28.39 19.34
N GLU A 154 -5.22 -28.97 20.50
CA GLU A 154 -6.59 -29.35 20.83
C GLU A 154 -7.43 -28.11 21.13
N GLN A 155 -6.87 -27.14 21.86
CA GLN A 155 -7.51 -25.86 22.10
C GLN A 155 -7.75 -25.10 20.78
N ALA A 156 -6.75 -25.02 19.89
CA ALA A 156 -6.91 -24.35 18.59
C ALA A 156 -8.00 -25.02 17.73
N VAL A 157 -7.99 -26.35 17.64
CA VAL A 157 -9.01 -27.15 16.94
C VAL A 157 -10.40 -26.93 17.52
N ALA A 158 -10.52 -26.85 18.85
CA ALA A 158 -11.79 -26.60 19.53
C ALA A 158 -12.29 -25.17 19.28
N THR A 159 -11.42 -24.15 19.37
CA THR A 159 -11.77 -22.74 19.11
C THR A 159 -12.24 -22.52 17.68
N LEU A 160 -11.62 -23.18 16.71
CA LEU A 160 -12.04 -23.14 15.30
C LEU A 160 -13.22 -24.06 14.98
N GLU A 161 -13.72 -24.79 15.97
CA GLU A 161 -14.79 -25.78 15.84
C GLU A 161 -14.54 -26.80 14.70
N LEU A 162 -13.28 -27.14 14.43
CA LEU A 162 -12.93 -28.08 13.35
C LEU A 162 -13.45 -29.48 13.69
N ARG A 163 -13.99 -30.19 12.69
CA ARG A 163 -14.59 -31.53 12.87
C ARG A 163 -14.11 -32.52 11.81
N GLY A 164 -14.27 -33.81 12.11
CA GLY A 164 -14.02 -34.89 11.17
C GLY A 164 -12.63 -34.86 10.56
N ARG A 165 -12.55 -34.81 9.23
CA ARG A 165 -11.29 -34.85 8.48
C ARG A 165 -10.40 -33.64 8.73
N ASP A 166 -10.97 -32.45 8.89
CA ASP A 166 -10.21 -31.21 9.04
C ASP A 166 -9.44 -31.21 10.37
N ALA A 167 -10.16 -31.53 11.46
CA ALA A 167 -9.55 -31.67 12.78
C ALA A 167 -8.49 -32.78 12.83
N ALA A 168 -8.73 -33.91 12.15
CA ALA A 168 -7.75 -34.99 12.04
C ALA A 168 -6.50 -34.55 11.27
N SER A 169 -6.66 -33.78 10.19
CA SER A 169 -5.55 -33.29 9.36
C SER A 169 -4.66 -32.32 10.13
N VAL A 170 -5.26 -31.38 10.87
CA VAL A 170 -4.53 -30.46 11.76
C VAL A 170 -3.74 -31.23 12.83
N ARG A 171 -4.37 -32.17 13.54
CA ARG A 171 -3.65 -32.99 14.53
C ARG A 171 -2.50 -33.78 13.92
N THR A 172 -2.73 -34.34 12.73
CA THR A 172 -1.72 -35.14 12.02
C THR A 172 -0.51 -34.29 11.68
N VAL A 173 -0.66 -33.10 11.09
CA VAL A 173 0.50 -32.27 10.73
C VAL A 173 1.28 -31.81 11.96
N PHE A 174 0.59 -31.40 13.04
CA PHE A 174 1.27 -30.99 14.27
C PHE A 174 2.03 -32.15 14.91
N GLY A 175 1.42 -33.35 15.00
CA GLY A 175 2.10 -34.54 15.50
C GLY A 175 3.28 -34.98 14.63
N HIS A 176 3.14 -34.90 13.30
CA HIS A 176 4.13 -35.36 12.32
C HIS A 176 5.40 -34.50 12.27
N PHE A 177 5.28 -33.20 12.55
CA PHE A 177 6.41 -32.27 12.58
C PHE A 177 6.91 -31.92 13.97
N LYS A 178 6.19 -32.30 15.04
CA LYS A 178 6.51 -31.93 16.42
C LYS A 178 7.96 -32.17 16.80
N GLU A 179 8.46 -33.40 16.68
CA GLU A 179 9.82 -33.73 17.13
C GLU A 179 10.89 -32.94 16.37
N ARG A 180 10.70 -32.75 15.05
CA ARG A 180 11.63 -31.98 14.21
C ARG A 180 11.64 -30.50 14.61
N ILE A 181 10.48 -29.92 14.92
CA ILE A 181 10.36 -28.54 15.38
C ILE A 181 10.91 -28.39 16.80
N ASP A 182 10.61 -29.31 17.71
CA ASP A 182 11.14 -29.30 19.08
C ASP A 182 12.68 -29.28 19.08
N VAL A 183 13.33 -30.04 18.20
CA VAL A 183 14.80 -30.01 18.02
C VAL A 183 15.31 -28.61 17.65
N LEU A 184 14.57 -27.86 16.82
CA LEU A 184 14.92 -26.48 16.47
C LEU A 184 14.73 -25.55 17.66
N LEU A 185 13.61 -25.67 18.37
CA LEU A 185 13.28 -24.79 19.49
C LEU A 185 14.18 -25.03 20.70
N LEU A 186 14.69 -26.26 20.90
CA LEU A 186 15.72 -26.57 21.89
C LEU A 186 17.05 -25.85 21.64
N GLN A 187 17.26 -25.30 20.43
CA GLN A 187 18.45 -24.53 20.06
C GLN A 187 18.15 -23.03 19.91
N ALA A 188 16.93 -22.61 20.26
CA ALA A 188 16.42 -21.27 20.02
C ALA A 188 16.46 -20.35 21.27
N ASP A 189 17.43 -20.57 22.18
CA ASP A 189 17.61 -19.75 23.39
C ASP A 189 17.76 -18.24 23.10
N HIS A 190 18.18 -17.89 21.89
CA HIS A 190 18.26 -16.52 21.42
C HIS A 190 16.90 -15.80 21.38
N LEU A 191 15.77 -16.52 21.28
CA LEU A 191 14.44 -15.90 21.23
C LEU A 191 14.04 -15.29 22.56
N ASP A 192 14.30 -15.97 23.69
CA ASP A 192 14.05 -15.42 25.03
C ASP A 192 14.95 -14.22 25.30
N SER A 193 16.23 -14.30 24.90
CA SER A 193 17.13 -13.14 25.01
C SER A 193 16.67 -11.96 24.14
N ALA A 194 16.19 -12.22 22.92
CA ALA A 194 15.64 -11.20 22.05
C ALA A 194 14.37 -10.58 22.63
N ARG A 195 13.46 -11.37 23.23
CA ARG A 195 12.29 -10.87 23.95
C ARG A 195 12.69 -9.87 25.02
N ASP A 196 13.59 -10.26 25.91
CA ASP A 196 14.01 -9.40 27.03
C ASP A 196 14.66 -8.10 26.54
N LYS A 197 15.47 -8.18 25.47
CA LYS A 197 16.05 -7.01 24.82
C LYS A 197 14.99 -6.13 24.15
N LEU A 198 14.02 -6.70 23.43
CA LEU A 198 12.92 -5.96 22.81
C LEU A 198 12.05 -5.27 23.85
N GLU A 199 11.78 -5.92 24.99
CA GLU A 199 11.10 -5.29 26.13
C GLU A 199 11.91 -4.13 26.69
N ALA A 200 13.21 -4.31 26.93
CA ALA A 200 14.09 -3.25 27.44
C ALA A 200 14.19 -2.07 26.46
N LEU A 201 14.32 -2.34 25.16
CA LEU A 201 14.30 -1.34 24.10
C LEU A 201 12.94 -0.65 24.05
N GLY A 202 11.83 -1.38 24.15
CA GLY A 202 10.48 -0.83 24.17
C GLY A 202 10.25 0.13 25.34
N VAL A 203 10.80 -0.18 26.52
CA VAL A 203 10.80 0.74 27.66
C VAL A 203 11.67 1.97 27.37
N ARG A 204 12.90 1.78 26.87
CA ARG A 204 13.83 2.87 26.54
C ARG A 204 13.25 3.84 25.51
N GLY A 205 12.54 3.32 24.50
CA GLY A 205 11.92 4.09 23.43
C GLY A 205 10.50 4.59 23.74
N GLU A 206 10.01 4.42 24.98
CA GLU A 206 8.64 4.77 25.37
C GLU A 206 7.55 4.19 24.45
N LEU A 207 7.76 2.96 23.97
CA LEU A 207 6.94 2.32 22.93
C LEU A 207 5.45 2.35 23.27
N ARG A 208 5.09 1.99 24.50
CA ARG A 208 3.67 1.94 24.88
C ARG A 208 3.00 3.32 24.94
N GLY A 209 3.72 4.33 25.42
CA GLY A 209 3.26 5.73 25.36
C GLY A 209 3.15 6.23 23.92
N TYR A 210 4.04 5.79 23.03
CA TYR A 210 3.92 6.07 21.60
C TYR A 210 2.69 5.39 20.97
N LEU A 211 2.44 4.12 21.29
CA LEU A 211 1.23 3.41 20.86
C LEU A 211 -0.04 4.07 21.42
N ALA A 212 -0.02 4.61 22.63
CA ALA A 212 -1.16 5.36 23.19
C ALA A 212 -1.45 6.66 22.42
N ARG A 213 -0.40 7.35 21.97
CA ARG A 213 -0.53 8.50 21.06
C ARG A 213 -1.11 8.08 19.70
N MET A 214 -0.63 6.98 19.12
CA MET A 214 -1.20 6.43 17.88
C MET A 214 -2.67 6.03 18.04
N ALA A 215 -3.03 5.37 19.15
CA ALA A 215 -4.40 4.99 19.44
C ALA A 215 -5.32 6.22 19.54
N SER A 216 -4.80 7.31 20.11
CA SER A 216 -5.49 8.60 20.17
C SER A 216 -5.60 9.26 18.80
N PHE A 217 -4.53 9.24 18.00
CA PHE A 217 -4.48 9.77 16.63
C PHE A 217 -5.56 9.15 15.73
N PHE A 218 -5.74 7.83 15.80
CA PHE A 218 -6.76 7.09 15.03
C PHE A 218 -8.14 7.02 15.70
N GLU A 219 -8.30 7.50 16.94
CA GLU A 219 -9.54 7.41 17.72
C GLU A 219 -9.98 5.95 18.01
N VAL A 220 -9.05 5.07 18.36
CA VAL A 220 -9.31 3.62 18.46
C VAL A 220 -9.10 2.99 19.83
N GLY A 221 -8.62 3.71 20.84
CA GLY A 221 -8.21 3.03 22.08
C GLY A 221 -9.33 2.28 22.83
N ASP A 222 -10.59 2.71 22.74
CA ASP A 222 -11.75 1.97 23.27
C ASP A 222 -12.00 0.63 22.54
N ARG A 223 -11.32 0.39 21.41
CA ARG A 223 -11.53 -0.75 20.49
C ARG A 223 -10.33 -1.68 20.38
N LEU A 224 -9.18 -1.33 20.97
CA LEU A 224 -7.95 -2.13 20.85
C LEU A 224 -7.99 -3.46 21.63
N GLY A 225 -9.00 -3.67 22.47
CA GLY A 225 -9.06 -4.81 23.38
C GLY A 225 -8.16 -4.58 24.61
N ALA A 226 -7.88 -5.66 25.35
CA ALA A 226 -7.20 -5.57 26.64
C ALA A 226 -5.65 -5.55 26.54
N GLU A 227 -5.07 -6.20 25.53
CA GLU A 227 -3.61 -6.33 25.38
C GLU A 227 -3.24 -6.63 23.92
N LEU A 228 -2.22 -5.95 23.41
CA LEU A 228 -1.55 -6.26 22.15
C LEU A 228 -0.41 -7.25 22.42
N VAL A 229 -0.23 -8.24 21.54
CA VAL A 229 0.76 -9.31 21.74
C VAL A 229 1.71 -9.39 20.56
N VAL A 230 3.01 -9.36 20.83
CA VAL A 230 4.07 -9.62 19.86
C VAL A 230 4.65 -11.01 20.15
N GLU A 231 4.28 -11.99 19.32
CA GLU A 231 4.80 -13.35 19.35
C GLU A 231 6.13 -13.41 18.59
N ILE A 232 7.21 -13.64 19.33
CA ILE A 232 8.56 -13.86 18.80
C ILE A 232 8.70 -15.36 18.54
N VAL A 233 8.92 -15.70 17.27
CA VAL A 233 8.98 -17.10 16.80
C VAL A 233 10.29 -17.35 16.06
N TRP A 234 10.68 -18.62 16.00
CA TRP A 234 11.90 -19.03 15.29
C TRP A 234 11.77 -18.83 13.76
N ALA A 235 12.86 -18.35 13.14
CA ALA A 235 13.01 -18.31 11.70
C ALA A 235 14.38 -18.81 11.21
N PRO A 236 14.45 -19.40 10.00
CA PRO A 236 15.73 -19.66 9.35
C PRO A 236 16.38 -18.35 8.87
N ASP A 237 17.70 -18.36 8.70
CA ASP A 237 18.42 -17.19 8.16
C ASP A 237 17.88 -16.74 6.80
N GLY A 238 17.82 -15.42 6.63
CA GLY A 238 17.31 -14.78 5.42
C GLY A 238 15.79 -14.65 5.33
N TYR A 239 15.04 -15.09 6.35
CA TYR A 239 13.62 -14.77 6.49
C TYR A 239 13.42 -13.68 7.54
N ALA A 240 12.77 -12.57 7.16
CA ALA A 240 12.60 -11.39 8.02
C ALA A 240 11.31 -10.62 7.68
N GLN A 241 10.18 -11.33 7.61
CA GLN A 241 8.87 -10.71 7.36
C GLN A 241 8.00 -10.83 8.61
N ALA A 242 7.57 -9.69 9.17
CA ALA A 242 6.53 -9.67 10.20
C ALA A 242 5.16 -9.97 9.59
N THR A 243 4.21 -10.41 10.42
CA THR A 243 2.81 -10.53 10.00
C THR A 243 1.88 -10.18 11.14
N GLN A 244 0.86 -9.37 10.83
CA GLN A 244 -0.17 -8.94 11.77
C GLN A 244 -1.45 -9.78 11.61
N PHE A 245 -2.04 -10.17 12.74
CA PHE A 245 -3.29 -10.93 12.86
C PHE A 245 -4.14 -10.33 13.99
N GLY A 246 -5.05 -9.41 13.66
CA GLY A 246 -5.76 -8.61 14.67
C GLY A 246 -4.80 -7.99 15.72
N PRO A 247 -5.05 -8.17 17.03
CA PRO A 247 -4.19 -7.61 18.08
C PRO A 247 -2.89 -8.40 18.32
N HIS A 248 -2.63 -9.45 17.53
CA HIS A 248 -1.40 -10.22 17.58
C HIS A 248 -0.49 -9.87 16.41
N MET A 249 0.81 -9.81 16.66
CA MET A 249 1.84 -9.69 15.66
C MET A 249 2.82 -10.84 15.82
N VAL A 250 3.26 -11.42 14.70
CA VAL A 250 4.30 -12.44 14.68
C VAL A 250 5.58 -11.82 14.15
N ILE A 251 6.67 -11.94 14.92
CA ILE A 251 8.03 -11.57 14.52
C ILE A 251 8.87 -12.85 14.40
N PRO A 252 9.16 -13.28 13.17
CA PRO A 252 10.07 -14.39 12.91
C PRO A 252 11.51 -13.90 13.03
N LEU A 253 12.23 -14.34 14.06
CA LEU A 253 13.61 -13.92 14.31
C LEU A 253 14.60 -15.03 13.94
N PRO A 254 15.50 -14.78 12.96
CA PRO A 254 16.70 -15.59 12.80
C PRO A 254 17.73 -15.24 13.88
N VAL A 255 18.64 -16.18 14.16
CA VAL A 255 19.67 -16.01 15.19
C VAL A 255 20.54 -14.79 14.93
N THR A 256 20.83 -14.50 13.66
CA THR A 256 21.67 -13.37 13.22
C THR A 256 21.08 -12.03 13.67
N SER A 257 19.77 -11.81 13.48
CA SER A 257 19.07 -10.59 13.89
C SER A 257 18.80 -10.51 15.40
N ALA A 258 18.75 -11.65 16.10
CA ALA A 258 18.47 -11.69 17.53
C ALA A 258 19.65 -11.24 18.42
N LEU A 259 20.86 -11.20 17.85
CA LEU A 259 22.07 -10.87 18.60
C LEU A 259 22.35 -9.37 18.65
N GLU A 260 22.10 -8.66 17.56
CA GLU A 260 22.44 -7.25 17.39
C GLU A 260 21.33 -6.31 17.90
N GLU A 261 21.71 -5.36 18.77
CA GLU A 261 20.74 -4.40 19.32
C GLU A 261 20.12 -3.50 18.25
N ALA A 262 20.90 -3.08 17.24
CA ALA A 262 20.43 -2.24 16.15
C ALA A 262 19.34 -2.96 15.30
N ASP A 263 19.53 -4.26 15.06
CA ASP A 263 18.55 -5.07 14.33
C ASP A 263 17.25 -5.22 15.14
N LEU A 264 17.36 -5.49 16.45
CA LEU A 264 16.20 -5.55 17.34
C LEU A 264 15.48 -4.21 17.47
N ALA A 265 16.21 -3.09 17.49
CA ALA A 265 15.59 -1.76 17.44
C ALA A 265 14.84 -1.56 16.12
N GLY A 266 15.42 -1.97 14.99
CA GLY A 266 14.74 -1.98 13.69
C GLY A 266 13.42 -2.77 13.72
N TRP A 267 13.41 -3.93 14.39
CA TRP A 267 12.19 -4.72 14.61
C TRP A 267 11.12 -3.98 15.43
N LEU A 268 11.48 -3.11 16.38
CA LEU A 268 10.49 -2.27 17.05
C LEU A 268 9.84 -1.26 16.10
N GLY A 269 10.60 -0.71 15.15
CA GLY A 269 10.05 0.10 14.06
C GLY A 269 9.01 -0.68 13.25
N VAL A 270 9.34 -1.92 12.88
CA VAL A 270 8.41 -2.85 12.20
C VAL A 270 7.19 -3.15 13.06
N VAL A 271 7.33 -3.34 14.38
CA VAL A 271 6.19 -3.51 15.30
C VAL A 271 5.22 -2.34 15.21
N VAL A 272 5.76 -1.13 15.26
CA VAL A 272 4.95 0.09 15.20
C VAL A 272 4.30 0.25 13.81
N HIS A 273 5.01 -0.11 12.74
CA HIS A 273 4.47 -0.14 11.38
C HIS A 273 3.24 -1.06 11.29
N GLU A 274 3.39 -2.32 11.68
CA GLU A 274 2.31 -3.31 11.62
C GLU A 274 1.12 -2.95 12.54
N LEU A 275 1.40 -2.43 13.73
CA LEU A 275 0.35 -1.93 14.62
C LEU A 275 -0.34 -0.67 14.07
N GLY A 276 0.33 0.10 13.21
CA GLY A 276 -0.27 1.18 12.43
C GLY A 276 -1.39 0.67 11.51
N HIS A 277 -1.14 -0.41 10.76
CA HIS A 277 -2.17 -1.07 9.96
C HIS A 277 -3.31 -1.59 10.84
N PHE A 278 -2.99 -2.23 11.96
CA PHE A 278 -4.02 -2.71 12.89
C PHE A 278 -4.90 -1.57 13.43
N PHE A 279 -4.31 -0.45 13.86
CA PHE A 279 -5.06 0.69 14.42
C PHE A 279 -5.96 1.33 13.37
N LEU A 280 -5.47 1.50 12.15
CA LEU A 280 -6.26 1.95 11.02
C LEU A 280 -7.45 1.02 10.76
N SER A 281 -7.23 -0.30 10.86
CA SER A 281 -8.27 -1.32 10.67
C SER A 281 -9.39 -1.24 11.74
N CYS A 282 -9.05 -0.80 12.96
CA CYS A 282 -9.97 -0.62 14.10
C CYS A 282 -10.83 0.67 14.05
N MET A 283 -10.53 1.59 13.13
CA MET A 283 -11.31 2.80 12.93
C MET A 283 -12.78 2.52 12.62
N GLY A 284 -13.65 3.53 12.82
CA GLY A 284 -15.08 3.39 12.48
C GLY A 284 -15.23 3.05 10.99
N SER A 285 -16.00 2.01 10.67
CA SER A 285 -16.13 1.55 9.28
C SER A 285 -16.52 2.69 8.33
N GLU A 286 -17.39 3.59 8.77
CA GLU A 286 -17.81 4.76 7.99
C GLU A 286 -16.68 5.78 7.81
N GLN A 287 -16.00 6.18 8.90
CA GLN A 287 -14.89 7.14 8.86
C GLN A 287 -13.75 6.64 7.97
N ARG A 288 -13.36 5.37 8.16
CA ARG A 288 -12.31 4.71 7.40
C ARG A 288 -12.69 4.61 5.92
N TRP A 289 -13.92 4.19 5.63
CA TRP A 289 -14.47 4.14 4.27
C TRP A 289 -14.47 5.51 3.61
N GLN A 290 -14.91 6.56 4.30
CA GLN A 290 -14.92 7.92 3.76
C GLN A 290 -13.50 8.43 3.45
N ALA A 291 -12.55 8.23 4.37
CA ALA A 291 -11.15 8.60 4.15
C ALA A 291 -10.55 7.84 2.95
N SER A 292 -10.78 6.53 2.92
CA SER A 292 -10.39 5.62 1.85
C SER A 292 -10.94 6.07 0.50
N GLN A 293 -12.25 6.27 0.36
CA GLN A 293 -12.86 6.77 -0.88
C GLN A 293 -12.36 8.17 -1.26
N ARG A 294 -12.12 9.05 -0.27
CA ARG A 294 -11.62 10.40 -0.54
C ARG A 294 -10.23 10.36 -1.15
N ILE A 295 -9.32 9.57 -0.59
CA ILE A 295 -7.98 9.34 -1.14
C ILE A 295 -8.12 8.74 -2.54
N LEU A 296 -8.87 7.64 -2.68
CA LEU A 296 -9.06 6.90 -3.93
C LEU A 296 -9.58 7.78 -5.07
N ASN A 297 -10.55 8.66 -4.79
CA ASN A 297 -11.12 9.59 -5.77
C ASN A 297 -10.12 10.64 -6.24
N GLU A 298 -9.18 11.05 -5.40
CA GLU A 298 -8.27 12.17 -5.67
C GLU A 298 -6.89 11.71 -6.16
N VAL A 299 -6.44 10.50 -5.79
CA VAL A 299 -5.13 9.94 -6.16
C VAL A 299 -5.22 8.68 -7.06
N GLY A 300 -6.37 8.01 -7.11
CA GLY A 300 -6.59 6.79 -7.90
C GLY A 300 -6.14 5.50 -7.20
N VAL A 301 -6.19 4.37 -7.93
CA VAL A 301 -5.69 3.06 -7.48
C VAL A 301 -4.27 2.87 -8.00
N VAL A 302 -3.32 2.67 -7.08
CA VAL A 302 -1.90 2.46 -7.43
C VAL A 302 -1.62 1.01 -7.82
N ASN A 303 -2.34 0.03 -7.25
CA ASN A 303 -2.22 -1.39 -7.59
C ASN A 303 -3.54 -2.14 -7.31
N ALA A 304 -4.03 -2.95 -8.25
CA ALA A 304 -5.26 -3.74 -8.11
C ALA A 304 -5.09 -5.00 -7.23
N ARG A 305 -3.86 -5.41 -6.91
CA ARG A 305 -3.50 -6.63 -6.16
C ARG A 305 -3.10 -6.37 -4.70
N ARG A 306 -2.51 -5.21 -4.39
CA ARG A 306 -2.27 -4.69 -3.02
C ARG A 306 -2.58 -3.21 -3.04
N ALA A 307 -3.85 -2.90 -2.78
CA ALA A 307 -4.33 -1.54 -2.82
C ALA A 307 -3.81 -0.80 -1.58
N ASN A 308 -2.66 -0.12 -1.70
CA ASN A 308 -2.50 1.31 -1.39
C ASN A 308 -1.08 1.69 -0.91
N VAL A 309 -0.33 2.43 -1.74
CA VAL A 309 0.95 3.05 -1.34
C VAL A 309 0.79 4.01 -0.15
N VAL A 310 -0.39 4.62 0.01
CA VAL A 310 -0.65 5.54 1.13
C VAL A 310 -0.73 4.82 2.47
N ASP A 311 -1.34 3.63 2.53
CA ASP A 311 -1.44 2.86 3.78
C ASP A 311 -0.05 2.41 4.25
N GLU A 312 0.71 1.77 3.37
CA GLU A 312 2.11 1.39 3.62
C GLU A 312 2.98 2.58 3.97
N ALA A 313 2.83 3.72 3.29
CA ALA A 313 3.61 4.93 3.59
C ALA A 313 3.24 5.54 4.94
N LEU A 314 1.97 5.48 5.34
CA LEU A 314 1.51 5.95 6.65
C LEU A 314 2.10 5.09 7.76
N ALA A 315 1.99 3.77 7.63
CA ALA A 315 2.59 2.80 8.57
C ALA A 315 4.13 2.97 8.65
N THR A 316 4.79 3.11 7.49
CA THR A 316 6.25 3.31 7.41
C THR A 316 6.66 4.63 8.08
N ALA A 317 5.89 5.71 7.86
CA ALA A 317 6.17 6.98 8.50
C ALA A 317 6.00 6.89 10.03
N LEU A 318 4.95 6.21 10.51
CA LEU A 318 4.70 6.04 11.94
C LEU A 318 5.79 5.23 12.65
N GLY A 319 6.14 4.06 12.10
CA GLY A 319 7.11 3.15 12.70
C GLY A 319 8.55 3.51 12.39
N ASN A 320 8.90 3.47 11.11
CA ASN A 320 10.30 3.44 10.68
C ASN A 320 10.93 4.84 10.63
N ILE A 321 10.13 5.90 10.58
CA ILE A 321 10.62 7.29 10.56
C ILE A 321 10.37 7.99 11.89
N VAL A 322 9.10 8.17 12.29
CA VAL A 322 8.75 9.00 13.46
C VAL A 322 9.13 8.31 14.76
N PHE A 323 8.71 7.07 14.99
CA PHE A 323 9.07 6.34 16.21
C PHE A 323 10.57 6.10 16.29
N MET A 324 11.16 5.48 15.27
CA MET A 324 12.60 5.17 15.25
C MET A 324 13.47 6.43 15.32
N GLY A 325 13.12 7.51 14.63
CA GLY A 325 13.87 8.78 14.66
C GLY A 325 13.87 9.44 16.05
N ARG A 326 12.84 9.20 16.85
CA ARG A 326 12.75 9.72 18.23
C ARG A 326 13.41 8.79 19.24
N ALA A 327 13.12 7.49 19.16
CA ALA A 327 13.53 6.50 20.15
C ALA A 327 14.98 6.05 19.97
N PHE A 328 15.44 5.93 18.71
CA PHE A 328 16.73 5.35 18.36
C PHE A 328 17.38 6.03 17.14
N PRO A 329 17.63 7.35 17.19
CA PRO A 329 18.20 8.10 16.06
C PRO A 329 19.54 7.53 15.57
N GLU A 330 20.31 6.87 16.43
CA GLU A 330 21.57 6.22 16.11
C GLU A 330 21.45 4.98 15.21
N TYR A 331 20.27 4.37 15.13
CA TYR A 331 20.00 3.17 14.32
C TYR A 331 19.19 3.47 13.04
N VAL A 332 18.80 4.73 12.85
CA VAL A 332 18.05 5.14 11.66
C VAL A 332 18.97 5.21 10.45
N ASN A 333 18.76 4.30 9.49
CA ASN A 333 19.35 4.43 8.17
C ASN A 333 18.59 5.49 7.36
N ALA A 334 19.15 6.69 7.24
CA ALA A 334 18.51 7.79 6.52
C ALA A 334 18.27 7.51 5.03
N HIS A 335 18.83 6.45 4.44
CA HIS A 335 18.76 6.19 3.00
C HIS A 335 17.59 5.32 2.56
N VAL A 336 17.16 4.32 3.35
CA VAL A 336 16.06 3.41 2.99
C VAL A 336 15.31 3.02 4.26
N PHE A 337 13.99 3.24 4.28
CA PHE A 337 13.13 2.93 5.43
C PHE A 337 12.24 1.71 5.20
N TYR A 338 11.92 1.40 3.95
CA TYR A 338 11.18 0.23 3.54
C TYR A 338 12.12 -0.77 2.86
N SER A 339 12.36 -1.91 3.50
CA SER A 339 13.18 -2.99 2.93
C SER A 339 12.52 -3.51 1.65
N TYR A 340 13.30 -3.64 0.59
CA TYR A 340 12.84 -4.13 -0.72
C TYR A 340 12.19 -5.52 -0.57
N ASP A 341 10.87 -5.57 -0.61
CA ASP A 341 10.11 -6.79 -0.86
C ASP A 341 9.89 -6.89 -2.38
N PRO A 342 10.39 -7.94 -3.04
CA PRO A 342 10.26 -8.11 -4.49
C PRO A 342 8.79 -8.18 -4.97
N ASP A 343 7.85 -8.45 -4.07
CA ASP A 343 6.42 -8.47 -4.39
C ASP A 343 5.78 -7.07 -4.36
N TYR A 344 6.46 -6.06 -3.80
CA TYR A 344 6.03 -4.66 -3.87
C TYR A 344 6.61 -3.98 -5.10
N GLU A 345 5.70 -3.50 -5.95
CA GLU A 345 6.04 -2.93 -7.25
C GLU A 345 6.75 -1.55 -7.13
N TYR A 346 6.60 -0.82 -5.99
CA TYR A 346 7.16 0.52 -5.78
C TYR A 346 7.65 0.83 -4.34
N PRO A 347 8.68 0.14 -3.81
CA PRO A 347 9.21 0.43 -2.48
C PRO A 347 9.70 1.89 -2.34
N TYR A 348 10.26 2.47 -3.42
CA TYR A 348 10.71 3.88 -3.43
C TYR A 348 9.55 4.89 -3.32
N ALA A 349 8.36 4.54 -3.80
CA ALA A 349 7.19 5.40 -3.73
C ALA A 349 6.66 5.46 -2.29
N ILE A 350 6.61 4.30 -1.63
CA ILE A 350 6.30 4.18 -0.20
C ILE A 350 7.29 5.02 0.61
N ASP A 351 8.59 4.82 0.40
CA ASP A 351 9.64 5.57 1.10
C ASP A 351 9.52 7.10 0.90
N SER A 352 9.29 7.54 -0.34
CA SER A 352 9.19 8.96 -0.66
C SER A 352 7.97 9.60 -0.02
N LEU A 353 6.83 8.91 -0.09
CA LEU A 353 5.59 9.39 0.51
C LEU A 353 5.68 9.37 2.04
N ALA A 354 6.24 8.32 2.65
CA ALA A 354 6.42 8.20 4.09
C ALA A 354 7.26 9.35 4.65
N ARG A 355 8.38 9.68 4.01
CA ARG A 355 9.23 10.81 4.39
C ARG A 355 8.50 12.15 4.34
N ALA A 356 7.66 12.34 3.32
CA ALA A 356 6.90 13.57 3.15
C ALA A 356 5.71 13.66 4.12
N LEU A 357 5.13 12.52 4.52
CA LEU A 357 4.05 12.44 5.52
C LEU A 357 4.56 12.60 6.96
N ALA A 358 5.78 12.15 7.26
CA ALA A 358 6.31 12.09 8.62
C ALA A 358 6.17 13.42 9.39
N PRO A 359 6.58 14.60 8.87
CA PRO A 359 6.42 15.87 9.59
C PRO A 359 4.96 16.18 9.96
N HIS A 360 4.01 15.85 9.07
CA HIS A 360 2.59 16.10 9.30
C HIS A 360 1.98 15.14 10.33
N ILE A 361 2.50 13.91 10.41
CA ILE A 361 2.17 12.97 11.48
C ILE A 361 2.72 13.49 12.81
N GLU A 362 3.98 13.92 12.84
CA GLU A 362 4.62 14.44 14.06
C GLU A 362 3.87 15.63 14.67
N GLU A 363 3.38 16.53 13.84
CA GLU A 363 2.57 17.69 14.25
C GLU A 363 1.25 17.28 14.93
N ARG A 364 0.69 16.11 14.59
CA ARG A 364 -0.69 15.73 14.93
C ARG A 364 -0.81 14.52 15.83
N ILE A 365 0.20 13.65 15.93
CA ILE A 365 0.13 12.37 16.65
C ILE A 365 -0.25 12.51 18.15
N ASN A 366 -0.05 13.69 18.74
CA ASN A 366 -0.43 13.97 20.12
C ASN A 366 -1.89 14.42 20.30
N ALA A 367 -2.65 14.63 19.22
CA ALA A 367 -4.02 15.11 19.25
C ALA A 367 -5.01 13.96 19.00
N TRP A 368 -6.01 13.87 19.87
CA TRP A 368 -7.11 12.92 19.75
C TRP A 368 -7.87 13.12 18.43
N GLY A 369 -8.17 12.02 17.72
CA GLY A 369 -8.97 12.01 16.50
C GLY A 369 -8.39 12.83 15.36
N SER A 370 -7.07 13.08 15.38
CA SER A 370 -6.42 13.96 14.40
C SER A 370 -6.13 13.28 13.05
N PHE A 371 -6.42 11.98 12.91
CA PHE A 371 -6.76 11.37 11.62
C PHE A 371 -8.18 11.84 11.21
N ASP A 372 -8.28 13.13 10.94
CA ASP A 372 -9.51 13.82 10.54
C ASP A 372 -9.53 14.10 9.03
N ALA A 373 -10.63 14.70 8.55
CA ALA A 373 -10.73 15.13 7.16
C ALA A 373 -9.59 16.09 6.75
N GLY A 374 -9.11 16.94 7.65
CA GLY A 374 -8.00 17.85 7.38
C GLY A 374 -6.66 17.12 7.19
N PHE A 375 -6.42 16.05 7.94
CA PHE A 375 -5.26 15.18 7.75
C PHE A 375 -5.37 14.40 6.44
N VAL A 376 -6.55 13.88 6.10
CA VAL A 376 -6.77 13.21 4.81
C VAL A 376 -6.51 14.15 3.63
N GLU A 377 -6.97 15.42 3.68
CA GLU A 377 -6.62 16.42 2.67
C GLU A 377 -5.12 16.70 2.60
N ARG A 378 -4.42 16.67 3.76
CA ARG A 378 -2.96 16.80 3.79
C ARG A 378 -2.28 15.61 3.11
N VAL A 379 -2.72 14.38 3.40
CA VAL A 379 -2.21 13.17 2.75
C VAL A 379 -2.35 13.27 1.23
N ILE A 380 -3.50 13.73 0.73
CA ILE A 380 -3.74 13.93 -0.70
C ILE A 380 -2.83 15.01 -1.29
N ALA A 381 -2.65 16.13 -0.58
CA ALA A 381 -1.74 17.20 -1.01
C ALA A 381 -0.30 16.72 -1.10
N VAL A 382 0.20 16.05 -0.06
CA VAL A 382 1.56 15.48 -0.01
C VAL A 382 1.73 14.44 -1.11
N HIS A 383 0.74 13.57 -1.32
CA HIS A 383 0.77 12.61 -2.42
C HIS A 383 0.92 13.32 -3.77
N ARG A 384 0.22 14.43 -4.01
CA ARG A 384 0.35 15.22 -5.26
C ARG A 384 1.69 15.94 -5.40
N GLU A 385 2.33 16.28 -4.28
CA GLU A 385 3.65 16.92 -4.27
C GLU A 385 4.75 15.89 -4.56
N VAL A 386 4.71 14.75 -3.87
CA VAL A 386 5.65 13.64 -4.03
C VAL A 386 5.51 13.01 -5.41
N PHE A 387 4.27 12.72 -5.78
CA PHE A 387 3.91 12.26 -7.11
C PHE A 387 3.31 13.47 -7.83
N LEU A 388 4.19 14.37 -8.29
CA LEU A 388 3.81 15.50 -9.15
C LEU A 388 2.75 15.05 -10.14
N PRO A 389 1.72 15.87 -10.46
CA PRO A 389 0.81 15.53 -11.53
C PRO A 389 1.68 15.31 -12.77
N MET A 390 1.84 14.04 -13.15
CA MET A 390 2.30 13.67 -14.48
C MET A 390 1.57 14.59 -15.44
N PRO A 391 2.28 15.28 -16.35
CA PRO A 391 1.75 16.43 -17.08
C PRO A 391 0.34 16.12 -17.57
N ARG A 392 -0.63 16.95 -17.14
CA ARG A 392 -2.02 16.94 -17.62
C ARG A 392 -2.06 17.39 -19.08
N HIS A 393 -1.44 16.62 -19.96
CA HIS A 393 -1.43 16.88 -21.38
C HIS A 393 -1.81 15.60 -22.09
N HIS A 394 -2.71 15.75 -23.06
CA HIS A 394 -3.45 14.77 -23.88
C HIS A 394 -2.56 13.79 -24.66
N THR A 395 -1.72 13.04 -23.95
CA THR A 395 -0.60 12.32 -24.52
C THR A 395 -0.96 10.84 -24.62
N ARG A 396 -0.92 10.28 -25.83
CA ARG A 396 -0.83 8.81 -25.95
C ARG A 396 0.64 8.49 -25.81
N ILE A 397 1.00 7.59 -24.91
CA ILE A 397 2.38 7.17 -24.74
C ILE A 397 2.48 5.74 -25.27
N ALA A 398 3.39 5.48 -26.20
CA ALA A 398 3.69 4.14 -26.69
C ALA A 398 4.99 3.66 -26.03
N LEU A 399 4.95 2.56 -25.29
CA LEU A 399 6.12 1.95 -24.65
C LEU A 399 6.40 0.58 -25.26
N VAL A 400 7.67 0.24 -25.40
CA VAL A 400 8.16 -0.68 -26.42
C VAL A 400 8.86 -1.91 -25.82
N TYR A 401 8.83 -2.99 -26.60
CA TYR A 401 9.64 -4.20 -26.57
C TYR A 401 9.77 -4.96 -25.26
N ALA A 402 9.11 -6.12 -25.29
CA ALA A 402 9.33 -7.26 -24.44
C ALA A 402 9.53 -8.45 -25.39
N ASP A 403 10.52 -9.31 -25.18
CA ASP A 403 10.73 -10.48 -26.05
C ASP A 403 9.55 -11.48 -25.97
N ASP A 404 8.72 -11.37 -24.92
CA ASP A 404 7.51 -12.18 -24.70
C ASP A 404 6.42 -11.44 -23.91
N ALA A 405 5.26 -12.09 -23.77
CA ALA A 405 4.07 -11.57 -23.08
C ALA A 405 4.23 -11.44 -21.54
N GLN A 406 5.17 -12.17 -20.94
CA GLN A 406 5.44 -12.11 -19.49
C GLN A 406 6.14 -10.79 -19.15
N HIS A 407 7.08 -10.37 -19.99
CA HIS A 407 7.77 -9.09 -19.84
C HIS A 407 6.86 -7.87 -20.07
N ALA A 408 5.85 -7.98 -20.95
CA ALA A 408 4.83 -6.93 -21.13
C ALA A 408 4.03 -6.67 -19.84
N SER A 409 3.83 -7.70 -19.01
CA SER A 409 3.13 -7.57 -17.73
C SER A 409 3.91 -6.79 -16.66
N HIS A 410 5.23 -6.65 -16.81
CA HIS A 410 6.07 -5.86 -15.89
C HIS A 410 5.97 -4.34 -16.12
N PHE A 411 5.33 -3.91 -17.22
CA PHE A 411 5.08 -2.48 -17.52
C PHE A 411 3.71 -1.99 -17.02
N ALA A 412 2.96 -2.86 -16.35
CA ALA A 412 1.65 -2.66 -15.73
C ALA A 412 1.48 -1.42 -14.84
N GLY A 413 2.60 -0.81 -14.48
CA GLY A 413 2.73 -0.15 -13.21
C GLY A 413 3.61 1.08 -13.17
N LEU A 414 4.36 1.35 -14.25
CA LEU A 414 5.23 2.54 -14.31
C LEU A 414 4.50 3.89 -14.17
N PHE A 415 3.16 3.90 -14.19
CA PHE A 415 2.33 5.11 -14.19
C PHE A 415 1.06 4.95 -13.34
N PRO A 416 1.19 4.98 -12.01
CA PRO A 416 0.05 4.77 -11.12
C PRO A 416 -0.98 5.92 -11.23
N GLY A 417 -2.27 5.56 -11.20
CA GLY A 417 -3.41 6.49 -11.13
C GLY A 417 -4.23 6.74 -12.40
N ILE A 418 -3.83 6.24 -13.60
CA ILE A 418 -4.57 6.56 -14.86
C ILE A 418 -4.68 5.38 -15.88
N SER A 419 -4.17 4.18 -15.59
CA SER A 419 -4.10 3.10 -16.58
C SER A 419 -5.41 2.28 -16.72
N GLN A 420 -6.11 2.44 -17.85
CA GLN A 420 -6.94 1.36 -18.40
C GLN A 420 -6.10 0.53 -19.37
N TRP A 421 -6.07 -0.78 -19.13
CA TRP A 421 -5.38 -1.74 -19.99
C TRP A 421 -6.17 -2.03 -21.25
N HIS A 422 -5.49 -2.02 -22.40
CA HIS A 422 -6.00 -2.63 -23.62
C HIS A 422 -5.01 -3.67 -24.10
N GLN A 423 -5.42 -4.92 -24.11
CA GLN A 423 -4.68 -6.00 -24.77
C GLN A 423 -4.75 -5.77 -26.28
N VAL A 424 -3.63 -5.94 -26.98
CA VAL A 424 -3.54 -5.74 -28.44
C VAL A 424 -4.47 -6.74 -29.14
N GLY A 425 -5.36 -6.24 -30.01
CA GLY A 425 -6.33 -7.07 -30.75
C GLY A 425 -7.74 -6.48 -30.97
N ASN A 426 -8.07 -5.29 -30.44
CA ASN A 426 -9.33 -4.60 -30.73
C ASN A 426 -9.14 -3.09 -30.95
N GLU A 427 -8.48 -2.77 -32.04
CA GLU A 427 -7.99 -1.44 -32.40
C GLU A 427 -9.12 -0.49 -32.82
N ALA A 428 -10.23 -1.02 -33.34
CA ALA A 428 -11.44 -0.24 -33.63
C ALA A 428 -12.11 0.26 -32.34
N ALA A 429 -12.11 -0.56 -31.28
CA ALA A 429 -12.53 -0.12 -29.96
C ALA A 429 -11.53 0.89 -29.38
N PHE A 430 -10.22 0.67 -29.50
CA PHE A 430 -9.21 1.63 -29.06
C PHE A 430 -9.34 3.01 -29.74
N ALA A 431 -9.54 3.06 -31.07
CA ALA A 431 -9.71 4.30 -31.81
C ALA A 431 -11.06 4.99 -31.50
N ALA A 432 -12.15 4.24 -31.46
CA ALA A 432 -13.48 4.76 -31.12
C ALA A 432 -13.54 5.30 -29.68
N ASP A 433 -12.88 4.62 -28.75
CA ASP A 433 -12.86 4.97 -27.33
C ASP A 433 -11.86 6.12 -27.03
N SER A 434 -10.74 6.16 -27.76
CA SER A 434 -9.79 7.29 -27.72
C SER A 434 -10.39 8.60 -28.24
N THR A 435 -11.41 8.53 -29.10
CA THR A 435 -12.12 9.71 -29.62
C THR A 435 -13.17 10.21 -28.63
N ARG A 436 -13.70 9.33 -27.77
CA ARG A 436 -14.75 9.64 -26.77
C ARG A 436 -14.22 10.11 -25.41
N ARG A 437 -12.96 9.78 -25.05
CA ARG A 437 -12.39 10.01 -23.70
C ARG A 437 -10.95 10.56 -23.78
N ALA A 438 -10.81 11.81 -24.23
CA ALA A 438 -9.53 12.47 -24.54
C ALA A 438 -8.67 12.91 -23.32
N THR A 439 -9.07 12.57 -22.09
CA THR A 439 -8.45 13.05 -20.84
C THR A 439 -7.57 12.01 -20.14
N LEU A 440 -7.45 10.79 -20.66
CA LEU A 440 -6.68 9.71 -20.04
C LEU A 440 -5.42 9.40 -20.86
N THR A 441 -4.27 9.31 -20.17
CA THR A 441 -3.01 8.80 -20.73
C THR A 441 -3.16 7.30 -20.99
N ARG A 442 -2.84 6.85 -22.21
CA ARG A 442 -3.00 5.44 -22.61
C ARG A 442 -1.66 4.86 -23.10
N TRP A 443 -1.45 3.59 -22.79
CA TRP A 443 -0.23 2.83 -23.08
C TRP A 443 -0.50 1.78 -24.16
N VAL A 444 0.41 1.64 -25.13
CA VAL A 444 0.42 0.52 -26.09
C VAL A 444 1.76 -0.19 -25.95
N LEU A 445 1.73 -1.50 -25.69
CA LEU A 445 2.89 -2.38 -25.54
C LEU A 445 3.00 -3.29 -26.77
N THR A 446 4.17 -3.35 -27.40
CA THR A 446 4.39 -4.21 -28.58
C THR A 446 5.84 -4.69 -28.67
N THR A 447 6.05 -5.85 -29.27
CA THR A 447 7.38 -6.38 -29.64
C THR A 447 7.71 -5.88 -31.06
N ALA A 448 8.97 -5.70 -31.47
CA ALA A 448 9.24 -5.44 -32.90
C ALA A 448 9.26 -6.64 -33.82
N SER A 449 9.14 -7.89 -33.32
CA SER A 449 8.58 -8.92 -34.20
C SER A 449 7.14 -8.56 -34.58
N GLY A 450 6.33 -8.04 -33.65
CA GLY A 450 4.99 -7.50 -33.91
C GLY A 450 4.96 -6.24 -34.77
N VAL A 451 5.89 -5.29 -34.56
CA VAL A 451 6.01 -4.07 -35.39
C VAL A 451 6.44 -4.40 -36.83
N LEU A 452 7.35 -5.37 -37.00
CA LEU A 452 7.84 -5.75 -38.33
C LEU A 452 6.86 -6.66 -39.09
N ALA A 453 6.00 -7.40 -38.37
CA ALA A 453 5.05 -8.35 -38.98
C ALA A 453 3.79 -7.69 -39.58
N ASP A 454 3.42 -6.47 -39.19
CA ASP A 454 2.21 -5.79 -39.67
C ASP A 454 2.40 -4.26 -39.83
N PRO A 455 3.01 -3.79 -40.92
CA PRO A 455 3.35 -2.38 -41.13
C PRO A 455 2.13 -1.44 -41.22
N GLU A 456 0.95 -1.95 -41.61
CA GLU A 456 -0.30 -1.17 -41.73
C GLU A 456 -0.98 -0.94 -40.38
N ARG A 457 -1.01 -1.95 -39.49
CA ARG A 457 -1.40 -1.78 -38.06
C ARG A 457 -0.64 -0.66 -37.35
N THR A 458 0.57 -0.43 -37.83
CA THR A 458 1.58 0.39 -37.18
C THR A 458 1.49 1.87 -37.59
N GLN A 459 0.77 2.21 -38.67
CA GLN A 459 0.65 3.61 -39.17
C GLN A 459 -0.07 4.56 -38.20
N ILE A 460 -0.78 4.02 -37.20
CA ILE A 460 -1.56 4.77 -36.21
C ILE A 460 -0.67 5.29 -35.04
N LEU A 461 0.57 4.79 -34.88
CA LEU A 461 1.37 4.92 -33.65
C LEU A 461 2.80 5.51 -33.81
N ALA A 462 3.02 6.48 -34.71
CA ALA A 462 4.32 7.19 -34.84
C ALA A 462 5.55 6.32 -35.22
N ILE A 463 5.42 5.42 -36.20
CA ILE A 463 6.47 4.49 -36.70
C ILE A 463 7.85 5.13 -36.95
N PRO A 464 7.99 6.29 -37.64
CA PRO A 464 9.32 6.74 -38.05
C PRO A 464 10.23 7.07 -36.86
N LEU A 465 9.63 7.35 -35.71
CA LEU A 465 10.34 7.54 -34.46
C LEU A 465 10.67 6.20 -33.80
N LEU A 466 9.67 5.33 -33.67
CA LEU A 466 9.84 4.00 -33.07
C LEU A 466 10.88 3.14 -33.79
N ASP A 467 10.80 3.04 -35.12
CA ASP A 467 11.77 2.29 -35.95
C ASP A 467 13.18 2.86 -35.80
N ARG A 468 13.31 4.18 -35.76
CA ARG A 468 14.61 4.86 -35.60
C ARG A 468 15.25 4.56 -34.24
N LEU A 469 14.48 4.64 -33.15
CA LEU A 469 14.98 4.33 -31.82
C LEU A 469 15.28 2.83 -31.65
N ALA A 470 14.44 1.96 -32.22
CA ALA A 470 14.64 0.52 -32.19
C ALA A 470 15.92 0.10 -32.93
N ARG A 471 16.19 0.67 -34.11
CA ARG A 471 17.45 0.41 -34.84
C ARG A 471 18.69 0.85 -34.05
N ARG A 472 18.61 1.92 -33.27
CA ARG A 472 19.70 2.39 -32.40
C ARG A 472 20.02 1.39 -31.29
N VAL A 473 18.97 0.97 -30.57
CA VAL A 473 19.08 -0.03 -29.49
C VAL A 473 19.56 -1.40 -30.02
N LEU A 474 19.03 -1.85 -31.16
CA LEU A 474 19.41 -3.12 -31.81
C LEU A 474 20.82 -3.09 -32.40
N ALA A 475 21.32 -1.92 -32.82
CA ALA A 475 22.70 -1.78 -33.28
C ALA A 475 23.74 -1.87 -32.15
N GLY A 476 23.31 -2.08 -30.90
CA GLY A 476 24.19 -2.33 -29.76
C GLY A 476 24.84 -1.09 -29.16
N ARG A 477 24.53 0.10 -29.69
CA ARG A 477 25.15 1.38 -29.27
C ARG A 477 24.50 1.96 -28.01
N GLU A 478 23.21 1.75 -27.82
CA GLU A 478 22.44 2.20 -26.67
C GLU A 478 21.64 1.03 -26.07
N THR A 479 21.46 1.01 -24.74
CA THR A 479 20.65 0.00 -24.03
C THR A 479 19.16 0.36 -24.05
N ALA A 480 18.85 1.65 -24.03
CA ALA A 480 17.50 2.17 -24.22
C ALA A 480 17.50 3.62 -24.75
N CYS A 481 16.42 4.03 -25.43
CA CYS A 481 16.19 5.39 -25.94
C CYS A 481 14.72 5.83 -25.77
N LEU A 482 14.49 7.07 -25.34
CA LEU A 482 13.19 7.75 -25.24
C LEU A 482 13.18 8.98 -26.13
N GLN A 483 12.09 9.23 -26.85
CA GLN A 483 11.88 10.51 -27.53
C GLN A 483 10.40 10.90 -27.51
N ALA A 484 10.14 12.19 -27.44
CA ALA A 484 8.82 12.78 -27.65
C ALA A 484 8.68 13.24 -29.10
N GLN A 485 7.50 13.13 -29.71
CA GLN A 485 7.19 13.69 -31.02
C GLN A 485 5.82 14.36 -31.00
N ARG A 486 5.74 15.58 -31.53
CA ARG A 486 4.46 16.30 -31.64
C ARG A 486 3.66 15.80 -32.85
N ARG A 487 2.38 15.46 -32.68
CA ARG A 487 1.52 14.98 -33.79
C ARG A 487 1.23 16.04 -34.86
N SER A 488 1.18 17.30 -34.46
CA SER A 488 0.97 18.46 -35.32
C SER A 488 1.51 19.72 -34.65
N THR A 489 1.61 20.84 -35.37
CA THR A 489 2.21 22.09 -34.86
C THR A 489 1.66 22.53 -33.50
N ASN A 490 0.39 22.24 -33.21
CA ASN A 490 -0.27 22.51 -31.92
C ASN A 490 -0.90 21.26 -31.29
N GLY A 491 -0.50 20.07 -31.75
CA GLY A 491 -1.04 18.79 -31.31
C GLY A 491 -0.36 18.24 -30.06
N PRO A 492 -0.91 17.17 -29.47
CA PRO A 492 -0.28 16.48 -28.36
C PRO A 492 1.05 15.86 -28.76
N PHE A 493 1.85 15.56 -27.74
CA PHE A 493 3.04 14.74 -27.90
C PHE A 493 2.68 13.26 -27.85
N ASP A 494 3.43 12.46 -28.59
CA ASP A 494 3.56 11.02 -28.44
C ASP A 494 4.95 10.77 -27.85
N PHE A 495 5.04 9.95 -26.83
CA PHE A 495 6.34 9.52 -26.28
C PHE A 495 6.58 8.07 -26.68
N VAL A 496 7.81 7.80 -27.10
CA VAL A 496 8.27 6.48 -27.54
C VAL A 496 9.54 6.13 -26.78
N ALA A 497 9.51 5.07 -25.99
CA ALA A 497 10.70 4.55 -25.30
C ALA A 497 10.98 3.10 -25.69
N VAL A 498 12.20 2.83 -26.16
CA VAL A 498 12.71 1.52 -26.59
C VAL A 498 13.86 1.09 -25.68
N GLY A 499 13.91 -0.17 -25.27
CA GLY A 499 15.07 -0.73 -24.58
C GLY A 499 15.27 -2.20 -24.92
N ARG A 500 16.45 -2.75 -24.59
CA ARG A 500 16.74 -4.18 -24.80
C ARG A 500 16.02 -5.04 -23.78
N THR A 501 15.94 -4.57 -22.55
CA THR A 501 15.27 -5.24 -21.43
C THR A 501 14.27 -4.31 -20.75
N ALA A 502 13.39 -4.89 -19.92
CA ALA A 502 12.48 -4.12 -19.08
C ALA A 502 13.22 -3.18 -18.12
N ASP A 503 14.37 -3.61 -17.60
CA ASP A 503 15.18 -2.79 -16.70
C ASP A 503 15.82 -1.60 -17.41
N ASP A 504 16.24 -1.76 -18.67
CA ASP A 504 16.80 -0.65 -19.46
C ASP A 504 15.74 0.43 -19.74
N VAL A 505 14.52 0.02 -20.07
CA VAL A 505 13.40 0.96 -20.26
C VAL A 505 13.02 1.63 -18.94
N ARG A 506 13.00 0.88 -17.83
CA ARG A 506 12.75 1.43 -16.49
C ARG A 506 13.80 2.49 -16.12
N ARG A 507 15.09 2.16 -16.25
CA ARG A 507 16.20 3.10 -15.99
C ARG A 507 16.10 4.35 -16.85
N LEU A 508 15.75 4.18 -18.12
CA LEU A 508 15.56 5.29 -19.07
C LEU A 508 14.41 6.20 -18.67
N LEU A 509 13.28 5.65 -18.23
CA LEU A 509 12.13 6.44 -17.80
C LEU A 509 12.42 7.20 -16.51
N ILE A 510 13.11 6.56 -15.54
CA ILE A 510 13.61 7.24 -14.33
C ILE A 510 14.55 8.37 -14.71
N TYR A 511 15.53 8.10 -15.58
CA TYR A 511 16.48 9.10 -16.05
C TYR A 511 15.81 10.25 -16.83
N ALA A 512 14.80 9.97 -17.64
CA ALA A 512 14.04 10.99 -18.34
C ALA A 512 13.16 11.83 -17.40
N HIS A 513 12.68 11.23 -16.30
CA HIS A 513 11.89 11.93 -15.29
C HIS A 513 12.70 12.96 -14.50
N THR A 514 14.01 12.77 -14.36
CA THR A 514 14.89 13.75 -13.69
C THR A 514 15.20 14.97 -14.56
N HIS A 515 14.81 14.99 -15.84
CA HIS A 515 14.99 16.13 -16.73
C HIS A 515 13.77 17.05 -16.67
N VAL A 516 14.02 18.37 -16.50
CA VAL A 516 12.99 19.43 -16.41
C VAL A 516 12.14 19.57 -17.70
N GLY A 517 12.47 18.82 -18.75
CA GLY A 517 11.64 18.61 -19.94
C GLY A 517 12.30 17.62 -20.91
N ILE A 518 11.49 16.75 -21.53
CA ILE A 518 11.96 15.86 -22.61
C ILE A 518 11.99 16.67 -23.92
N PRO A 519 13.15 16.81 -24.60
CA PRO A 519 13.23 17.55 -25.85
C PRO A 519 12.34 16.92 -26.93
N ALA A 520 11.53 17.73 -27.62
CA ALA A 520 10.69 17.28 -28.73
C ALA A 520 11.50 16.80 -29.95
N ASP A 521 12.73 17.28 -30.10
CA ASP A 521 13.55 17.08 -31.30
C ASP A 521 14.75 16.16 -31.06
N GLY A 522 14.92 15.63 -29.84
CA GLY A 522 16.08 14.83 -29.44
C GLY A 522 15.69 13.57 -28.66
N ALA A 523 16.37 12.46 -28.95
CA ALA A 523 16.23 11.24 -28.16
C ALA A 523 17.16 11.26 -26.95
N ILE A 524 16.62 10.94 -25.78
CA ILE A 524 17.39 10.64 -24.57
C ILE A 524 17.74 9.16 -24.64
N CYS A 525 19.02 8.78 -24.61
CA CYS A 525 19.42 7.38 -24.64
C CYS A 525 20.42 7.05 -23.54
N LEU A 526 20.34 5.82 -23.04
CA LEU A 526 21.30 5.23 -22.10
C LEU A 526 22.36 4.43 -22.86
N GLY A 527 23.63 4.59 -22.46
CA GLY A 527 24.76 3.83 -23.00
C GLY A 527 24.93 2.45 -22.34
N ASN A 528 25.87 1.66 -22.85
CA ASN A 528 26.40 0.50 -22.13
C ASN A 528 27.45 1.05 -21.14
N ASP A 529 27.02 1.56 -19.99
CA ASP A 529 27.95 1.85 -18.87
C ASP A 529 28.17 0.59 -18.01
#